data_AF-A0A2R6A922-F1
#
_entry.id   AF-A0A2R6A922-F1
#
_cell.length_a   1.000
_cell.length_b   1.000
_cell.length_c   1.000
_cell.angle_alpha   90.00
_cell.angle_beta   90.00
_cell.angle_gamma   90.00
#
_symmetry.space_group_name_H-M   'P 1'
#
loop_
_entity.id
_entity.type
_entity.pdbx_description
1 polymer ?
#
loop_
_entity_poly.entity_id
_entity_poly.type
_entity_poly.pdbx_seq_one_letter_code
_entity_poly.pdbx_strand_id
1 'polypeptide(L)'
;YRHESFQRVVALPALKLRIDTTLLNELEKFGQYVPKSVADQWMLTPYDLSELKDLGYIKETPSGYILREWIKKYLEKMKSGF
;
A
#
# COMPACT_ATOMS: atom_id res chain seq x y z
N TYR A 1 -20.97 -6.85 13.63
CA TYR A 1 -20.96 -5.59 14.40
C TYR A 1 -22.17 -5.57 15.31
N ARG A 2 -22.04 -5.19 16.58
CA ARG A 2 -23.20 -5.03 17.48
C ARG A 2 -23.55 -3.55 17.50
N HIS A 3 -24.69 -3.18 16.93
CA HIS A 3 -25.12 -1.79 16.87
C HIS A 3 -25.76 -1.40 18.21
N GLU A 4 -25.19 -0.41 18.90
CA GLU A 4 -25.59 -0.05 20.26
C GLU A 4 -27.03 0.45 20.33
N SER A 5 -27.46 1.27 19.37
CA SER A 5 -28.80 1.87 19.32
C SER A 5 -29.97 0.88 19.20
N PHE A 6 -29.73 -0.33 18.69
CA PHE A 6 -30.77 -1.35 18.54
C PHE A 6 -30.42 -2.66 19.24
N GLN A 7 -29.29 -2.70 19.97
CA GLN A 7 -28.71 -3.86 20.65
C GLN A 7 -28.65 -5.16 19.82
N ARG A 8 -28.66 -5.06 18.48
CA ARG A 8 -28.68 -6.20 17.56
C ARG A 8 -27.33 -6.43 16.91
N VAL A 9 -27.08 -7.70 16.58
CA VAL A 9 -25.94 -8.11 15.76
C VAL A 9 -26.30 -7.90 14.30
N VAL A 10 -25.48 -7.10 13.62
CA VAL A 10 -25.56 -6.83 12.18
C VAL A 10 -24.37 -7.50 11.50
N ALA A 11 -24.65 -8.29 10.46
CA ALA A 11 -23.62 -8.79 9.57
C ALA A 11 -23.15 -7.66 8.66
N LEU A 12 -21.88 -7.28 8.77
CA LEU A 12 -21.27 -6.37 7.81
C LEU A 12 -20.96 -7.15 6.52
N PRO A 13 -21.06 -6.54 5.34
CA PRO A 13 -20.66 -7.17 4.09
C PRO A 13 -19.20 -7.60 4.17
N ALA A 14 -18.95 -8.90 4.19
CA ALA A 14 -17.63 -9.49 4.24
C ALA A 14 -17.21 -9.92 2.83
N LEU A 15 -16.94 -8.94 1.97
CA LEU A 15 -16.44 -9.20 0.63
C LEU A 15 -14.97 -9.63 0.68
N LYS A 16 -14.61 -10.61 -0.15
CA LYS A 16 -13.20 -10.97 -0.34
C LYS A 16 -12.51 -9.87 -1.14
N LEU A 17 -11.92 -8.91 -0.43
CA LEU A 17 -11.14 -7.83 -1.02
C LEU A 17 -9.70 -8.31 -1.29
N ARG A 18 -9.16 -7.91 -2.43
CA ARG A 18 -7.74 -8.06 -2.77
C ARG A 18 -7.23 -6.71 -3.23
N ILE A 19 -6.00 -6.39 -2.84
CA ILE A 19 -5.30 -5.24 -3.41
C ILE A 19 -4.94 -5.58 -4.84
N ASP A 20 -5.09 -4.60 -5.73
CA ASP A 20 -4.71 -4.71 -7.13
C ASP A 20 -3.24 -5.13 -7.27
N THR A 21 -2.98 -6.14 -8.10
CA THR A 21 -1.63 -6.70 -8.27
C THR A 21 -0.68 -5.72 -8.93
N THR A 22 -1.19 -4.81 -9.78
CA THR A 22 -0.37 -3.77 -10.41
C THR A 22 0.18 -2.83 -9.35
N LEU A 23 -0.69 -2.35 -8.44
CA LEU A 23 -0.26 -1.53 -7.31
C LEU A 23 0.79 -2.25 -6.46
N LEU A 24 0.59 -3.53 -6.16
CA LEU A 24 1.56 -4.30 -5.36
C LEU A 24 2.93 -4.37 -6.05
N ASN A 25 2.97 -4.68 -7.35
CA ASN A 25 4.22 -4.73 -8.11
C ASN A 25 4.95 -3.38 -8.13
N GLU A 26 4.21 -2.28 -8.26
CA GLU A 26 4.79 -0.93 -8.20
C GLU A 26 5.35 -0.62 -6.80
N LEU A 27 4.64 -0.98 -5.74
CA LEU A 27 5.10 -0.81 -4.35
C LEU A 27 6.33 -1.67 -4.02
N GLU A 28 6.45 -2.87 -4.60
CA GLU A 28 7.62 -3.73 -4.40
C GLU A 28 8.93 -3.09 -4.87
N LYS A 29 8.89 -2.20 -5.88
CA LYS A 29 10.07 -1.45 -6.33
C LYS A 29 10.65 -0.55 -5.23
N PHE A 30 9.82 -0.12 -4.27
CA PHE A 30 10.21 0.66 -3.09
C PHE A 30 10.52 -0.21 -1.85
N GLY A 31 10.64 -1.53 -2.03
CA GLY A 31 11.02 -2.48 -0.98
C GLY A 31 12.30 -2.10 -0.23
N GLN A 32 13.22 -1.44 -0.95
CA GLN A 32 14.39 -0.80 -0.39
C GLN A 32 14.32 0.71 -0.61
N TYR A 33 15.23 1.44 0.01
CA TYR A 33 15.36 2.87 -0.21
C TYR A 33 15.66 3.18 -1.69
N VAL A 34 14.92 4.12 -2.28
CA VAL A 34 15.06 4.53 -3.68
C VAL A 34 15.47 6.01 -3.74
N PRO A 35 16.62 6.38 -4.34
CA PRO A 35 16.99 7.78 -4.52
C PRO A 35 15.98 8.56 -5.38
N LYS A 36 15.80 9.87 -5.13
CA LYS A 36 14.86 10.72 -5.90
C LYS A 36 15.14 10.66 -7.41
N SER A 37 16.41 10.79 -7.79
CA SER A 37 16.83 10.74 -9.20
C SER A 37 16.44 9.45 -9.92
N VAL A 38 16.33 8.34 -9.19
CA VAL A 38 15.91 7.04 -9.75
C VAL A 38 14.38 6.96 -9.79
N ALA A 39 13.71 7.37 -8.71
CA ALA A 39 12.25 7.36 -8.64
C ALA A 39 11.61 8.29 -9.69
N ASP A 40 12.21 9.44 -9.97
CA ASP A 40 11.72 10.40 -10.97
C ASP A 40 11.83 9.87 -12.41
N GLN A 41 12.67 8.85 -12.65
CA GLN A 41 12.79 8.18 -13.95
C GLN A 41 11.77 7.05 -14.14
N TRP A 42 11.06 6.67 -13.08
CA TRP A 42 10.10 5.56 -13.15
C TRP A 42 8.77 6.03 -13.72
N MET A 43 8.38 5.42 -14.84
CA MET A 43 7.00 5.47 -15.31
C MET A 43 6.21 4.39 -14.57
N LEU A 44 5.64 4.78 -13.43
CA LEU A 44 4.69 3.96 -12.70
C LEU A 44 3.35 4.12 -13.46
N THR A 45 2.72 3.02 -13.89
CA THR A 45 1.44 3.09 -14.62
C THR A 45 0.55 1.99 -14.07
N PRO A 46 -0.68 2.28 -13.64
CA PRO A 46 -1.42 3.54 -13.83
C PRO A 46 -1.20 4.63 -12.76
N TYR A 47 -0.32 4.41 -11.78
CA TYR A 47 -0.18 5.29 -10.61
C TYR A 47 0.96 6.28 -10.75
N ASP A 48 0.85 7.47 -10.15
CA ASP A 48 1.96 8.43 -10.08
C ASP A 48 2.71 8.36 -8.75
N LEU A 49 3.98 8.78 -8.74
CA LEU A 49 4.79 8.83 -7.52
C LEU A 49 4.19 9.75 -6.45
N SER A 50 3.57 10.87 -6.87
CA SER A 50 2.82 11.77 -5.98
C SER A 50 1.60 11.08 -5.38
N GLU A 51 0.86 10.31 -6.17
CA GLU A 51 -0.33 9.59 -5.71
C GLU A 51 0.04 8.54 -4.65
N LEU A 52 1.09 7.75 -4.90
CA LEU A 52 1.58 6.77 -3.93
C LEU A 52 2.04 7.42 -2.61
N LYS A 53 2.55 8.65 -2.68
CA LYS A 53 2.93 9.45 -1.50
C LYS A 53 1.70 9.96 -0.75
N ASP A 54 0.73 10.53 -1.46
CA ASP A 54 -0.46 11.15 -0.89
C ASP A 54 -1.40 10.11 -0.25
N LEU A 55 -1.50 8.92 -0.86
CA LEU A 55 -2.18 7.75 -0.27
C LEU A 55 -1.42 7.15 0.92
N GLY A 56 -0.19 7.59 1.17
CA GLY A 56 0.60 7.18 2.31
C GLY A 56 1.23 5.80 2.19
N TYR A 57 1.41 5.28 0.97
CA TYR A 57 2.10 4.01 0.76
C TYR A 57 3.61 4.15 0.86
N ILE A 58 4.15 5.24 0.33
CA ILE A 58 5.56 5.62 0.43
C ILE A 58 5.75 6.83 1.33
N LYS A 59 6.97 6.99 1.82
CA LYS A 59 7.44 8.14 2.59
C LYS A 59 8.58 8.79 1.82
N GLU A 60 8.41 10.09 1.57
CA GLU A 60 9.48 10.94 1.05
C GLU A 60 10.51 11.22 2.16
N THR A 61 11.78 11.13 1.79
CA THR A 61 12.95 11.49 2.58
C THR A 61 13.71 12.59 1.84
N PRO A 62 14.66 13.30 2.49
CA PRO A 62 15.41 14.37 1.82
C PRO A 62 16.08 13.94 0.50
N SER A 63 16.52 12.68 0.43
CA SER A 63 17.32 12.15 -0.69
C SER A 63 16.59 11.10 -1.54
N GLY A 64 15.39 10.66 -1.15
CA GLY A 64 14.71 9.55 -1.81
C GLY A 64 13.33 9.20 -1.26
N TYR A 65 12.88 7.99 -1.55
CA TYR A 65 11.61 7.43 -1.13
C TYR A 65 11.83 6.06 -0.49
N ILE A 66 10.96 5.71 0.46
CA ILE A 66 10.94 4.41 1.11
C ILE A 66 9.50 3.98 1.39
N LEU A 67 9.20 2.68 1.31
CA LEU A 67 7.91 2.18 1.77
C LEU A 67 7.67 2.49 3.25
N ARG A 68 6.39 2.73 3.60
CA ARG A 68 5.98 2.74 5.00
C ARG A 68 6.00 1.33 5.59
N GLU A 69 6.31 1.24 6.87
CA GLU A 69 6.45 -0.03 7.59
C GLU A 69 5.21 -0.93 7.51
N TRP A 70 4.01 -0.35 7.53
CA TRP A 70 2.78 -1.13 7.43
C TRP A 70 2.59 -1.76 6.05
N ILE A 71 3.07 -1.10 4.98
CA ILE A 71 3.09 -1.66 3.63
C ILE A 71 4.11 -2.78 3.52
N LYS A 72 5.32 -2.59 4.08
CA LYS A 72 6.33 -3.66 4.10
C LYS A 72 5.80 -4.93 4.75
N LYS A 73 5.21 -4.81 5.94
CA LYS A 73 4.58 -5.94 6.65
C LYS A 73 3.46 -6.58 5.86
N TYR A 74 2.67 -5.78 5.14
CA TYR A 74 1.62 -6.29 4.27
C TYR A 74 2.21 -7.12 3.11
N LEU A 75 3.23 -6.59 2.41
CA LEU A 75 3.90 -7.29 1.32
C LEU A 75 4.57 -8.58 1.79
N GLU A 76 5.25 -8.56 2.95
CA GLU A 76 5.83 -9.75 3.56
C GLU A 76 4.77 -10.82 3.85
N LYS A 77 3.63 -10.44 4.45
CA LYS A 77 2.53 -11.36 4.72
C LYS A 77 1.97 -11.99 3.43
N MET A 78 1.94 -11.24 2.34
CA MET A 78 1.51 -11.75 1.03
C MET A 78 2.52 -12.74 0.45
N LYS A 79 3.83 -12.49 0.63
CA LYS A 79 4.92 -13.37 0.15
C LYS A 79 5.06 -14.65 0.97
N SER A 80 4.77 -14.61 2.27
CA SER A 80 4.78 -15.78 3.15
C SER A 80 3.50 -16.64 3.05
N GLY A 81 2.54 -16.27 2.20
CA GLY A 81 1.28 -16.96 2.00
C GLY A 81 1.30 -17.95 0.83
N PHE A 82 2.24 -18.90 0.82
CA PHE A 82 2.20 -20.15 0.07
C PHE A 82 2.91 -21.26 0.86
#